data_AF-A0A974P386-F1
#
_entry.id   AF-A0A974P386-F1
#
_cell.length_a   1.000
_cell.length_b   1.000
_cell.length_c   1.000
_cell.angle_alpha   90.00
_cell.angle_beta   90.00
_cell.angle_gamma   90.00
#
_symmetry.space_group_name_H-M   'P 1'
#
loop_
_entity.id
_entity.type
_entity.pdbx_description
1 polymer ?
#
loop_
_entity_poly.entity_id
_entity_poly.type
_entity_poly.pdbx_seq_one_letter_code
_entity_poly.pdbx_strand_id
1 'polypeptide(L)' 'MCDTLVALASETPRGKLLFAKNSDRERNEAQVLEMHPARRGGGDLKLTYISIPDVAQTHACLISRPCWMWGRRWGQ' A
#
# COMPACT_ATOMS: atom_id res chain seq x y z
N MET A 1 -17.57 -6.05 -3.30
CA MET A 1 -17.67 -5.12 -2.16
C MET A 1 -16.43 -5.29 -1.28
N CYS A 2 -15.52 -4.32 -1.22
CA CYS A 2 -14.30 -4.48 -0.41
C CYS A 2 -14.60 -4.43 1.10
N ASP A 3 -13.89 -5.24 1.89
CA ASP A 3 -13.94 -5.19 3.35
C ASP A 3 -12.82 -4.30 3.92
N THR A 4 -13.12 -3.61 5.01
CA THR A 4 -12.15 -2.84 5.81
C THR A 4 -12.36 -3.17 7.28
N LEU A 5 -11.27 -3.40 8.00
CA LEU A 5 -11.27 -3.71 9.42
C LEU A 5 -10.26 -2.83 10.15
N VAL A 6 -10.65 -2.36 11.32
CA VAL A 6 -9.78 -1.63 12.25
C VAL A 6 -9.91 -2.28 13.61
N ALA A 7 -8.77 -2.62 14.23
CA ALA A 7 -8.69 -2.97 15.63
C ALA A 7 -7.91 -1.88 16.35
N LEU A 8 -8.57 -1.16 17.26
CA LEU A 8 -7.92 -0.13 18.08
C LEU A 8 -6.91 -0.78 19.02
N ALA A 9 -5.95 0.00 19.51
CA ALA A 9 -4.92 -0.50 20.41
C ALA A 9 -5.49 -1.17 21.68
N SER A 10 -6.65 -0.73 22.18
CA SER A 10 -7.34 -1.34 23.32
C SER A 10 -7.83 -2.77 23.04
N GLU A 11 -8.09 -3.08 21.76
CA GLU A 11 -8.69 -4.34 21.32
C GLU A 11 -7.64 -5.35 20.82
N THR A 12 -6.34 -5.01 20.86
CA THR A 12 -5.29 -5.91 20.41
C THR A 12 -4.41 -6.38 21.57
N PRO A 13 -4.00 -7.67 21.60
CA PRO A 13 -3.20 -8.22 22.72
C PRO A 13 -1.85 -7.54 22.96
N ARG A 14 -1.36 -6.76 21.97
CA ARG A 14 -0.06 -6.07 22.03
C ARG A 14 -0.18 -4.55 22.08
N GLY A 15 -1.39 -4.01 22.26
CA GLY A 15 -1.59 -2.55 22.36
C GLY A 15 -1.26 -1.81 21.07
N LYS A 16 -1.38 -2.46 19.90
CA LYS A 16 -1.09 -1.87 18.59
C LYS A 16 -2.37 -1.66 17.81
N LEU A 17 -2.49 -0.51 17.15
CA LEU A 17 -3.56 -0.30 16.19
C LEU A 17 -3.27 -1.15 14.95
N LEU A 18 -4.26 -1.93 14.53
CA LEU A 18 -4.21 -2.70 13.29
C LEU A 18 -5.26 -2.15 12.33
N PHE A 19 -4.83 -1.88 11.11
CA PHE A 19 -5.72 -1.58 9.99
C PHE A 19 -5.55 -2.68 8.94
N ALA A 20 -6.64 -3.21 8.44
CA ALA A 20 -6.65 -4.19 7.38
C ALA A 20 -7.70 -3.82 6.34
N LYS A 21 -7.38 -4.09 5.08
CA LYS A 21 -8.29 -3.88 3.96
C LYS A 21 -8.19 -5.04 3.01
N ASN A 22 -9.30 -5.73 2.79
CA ASN A 22 -9.41 -6.73 1.75
C ASN A 22 -9.89 -6.08 0.46
N SER A 23 -9.30 -6.45 -0.67
CA SER A 23 -9.75 -5.97 -1.97
C SER A 23 -10.47 -7.08 -2.71
N ASP A 24 -11.78 -6.93 -2.86
CA ASP A 24 -12.52 -7.70 -3.84
C ASP A 24 -11.99 -7.45 -5.24
N ARG A 25 -11.94 -8.52 -6.03
CA ARG A 25 -11.44 -8.55 -7.40
C ARG A 25 -12.19 -9.58 -8.24
N GLU A 26 -12.04 -9.45 -9.55
CA GLU A 26 -12.56 -10.42 -10.50
C GLU A 26 -11.93 -11.80 -10.28
N ARG A 27 -12.75 -12.83 -10.54
CA ARG A 27 -12.31 -14.21 -10.47
C ARG A 27 -11.15 -14.42 -11.45
N ASN A 28 -10.02 -14.89 -10.95
CA ASN A 28 -8.77 -15.14 -11.69
C ASN A 28 -7.89 -13.92 -11.99
N GLU A 29 -8.13 -12.75 -11.38
CA GLU A 29 -7.16 -11.65 -11.47
C GLU A 29 -5.89 -11.97 -10.66
N ALA A 30 -4.77 -12.17 -11.35
CA ALA A 30 -3.48 -12.45 -10.71
C ALA A 30 -3.04 -11.29 -9.79
N GLN A 31 -2.66 -11.62 -8.55
CA GLN A 31 -2.09 -10.67 -7.59
C GLN A 31 -0.58 -10.86 -7.53
N VAL A 32 0.16 -9.84 -7.95
CA VAL A 32 1.62 -9.83 -7.87
C VAL A 32 2.00 -9.26 -6.50
N LEU A 33 2.85 -10.01 -5.79
CA LEU A 33 3.46 -9.57 -4.54
C LEU A 33 4.83 -8.96 -4.84
N GLU A 34 5.02 -7.69 -4.50
CA GLU A 34 6.26 -6.96 -4.80
C GLU A 34 6.79 -6.26 -3.55
N MET A 35 8.09 -6.39 -3.30
CA MET A 35 8.77 -5.66 -2.25
C MET A 35 9.42 -4.41 -2.82
N HIS A 36 9.01 -3.24 -2.33
CA HIS A 36 9.67 -1.97 -2.63
C HIS A 36 10.55 -1.57 -1.45
N PRO A 37 11.87 -1.41 -1.64
CA PRO A 37 12.74 -0.99 -0.55
C PRO A 37 12.47 0.46 -0.15
N ALA A 38 12.87 0.79 1.08
CA ALA A 38 12.99 2.18 1.50
C ALA A 38 13.93 2.93 0.53
N ARG A 39 13.56 4.15 0.13
CA ARG A 39 14.40 4.99 -0.71
C ARG A 39 14.54 6.38 -0.12
N ARG A 40 15.61 7.07 -0.50
CA ARG A 40 15.72 8.53 -0.33
C ARG A 40 15.20 9.19 -1.58
N GLY A 41 14.37 10.21 -1.40
CA GLY A 41 13.77 10.98 -2.49
C GLY A 41 14.28 12.40 -2.54
N GLY A 42 13.60 13.22 -3.34
CA GLY A 42 13.87 14.64 -3.49
C GLY A 42 13.46 15.14 -4.88
N GLY A 43 13.14 16.43 -4.98
CA GLY A 43 12.63 17.03 -6.21
C GLY A 43 11.19 16.61 -6.52
N ASP A 44 10.84 16.55 -7.81
CA ASP A 44 9.50 16.20 -8.26
C ASP A 44 9.39 14.70 -8.58
N LEU A 45 8.41 14.03 -7.99
CA LEU A 45 8.04 12.66 -8.28
C LEU A 45 6.94 12.63 -9.35
N LYS A 46 7.26 12.04 -10.51
CA LYS A 46 6.28 11.79 -11.56
C LYS A 46 5.43 10.56 -11.22
N LEU A 47 4.12 10.77 -11.13
CA LEU A 47 3.10 9.73 -11.07
C LEU A 47 2.49 9.52 -12.46
N THR A 48 1.51 8.62 -12.57
CA THR A 48 0.87 8.27 -13.84
C THR A 48 0.34 9.50 -14.60
N TYR A 49 -0.29 10.45 -13.90
CA TYR A 49 -0.92 11.61 -14.52
C TYR A 49 -0.43 12.96 -14.01
N ILE A 50 0.14 13.01 -12.81
CA ILE A 50 0.56 14.25 -12.14
C ILE A 50 2.00 14.15 -11.66
N SER A 51 2.60 15.27 -11.30
CA SER A 51 3.84 15.32 -10.53
C SER A 51 3.55 15.90 -9.16
N ILE A 52 4.19 15.36 -8.13
CA ILE A 52 4.10 15.86 -6.75
C ILE A 52 5.51 16.08 -6.19
N PRO A 53 5.70 16.97 -5.20
CA PRO A 53 6.97 17.02 -4.47
C PRO A 53 7.24 15.69 -3.78
N ASP A 54 8.43 15.15 -3.98
CA ASP A 54 8.84 13.89 -3.37
C ASP A 54 9.23 14.07 -1.89
N VAL A 55 9.14 13.00 -1.11
CA VAL A 55 9.56 12.98 0.29
C VAL A 55 11.05 12.65 0.42
N ALA A 56 11.70 13.16 1.45
CA ALA A 56 13.12 12.91 1.68
C ALA A 56 13.45 11.42 1.90
N GLN A 57 12.53 10.68 2.53
CA GLN A 57 12.70 9.25 2.81
C GLN A 57 11.35 8.52 2.79
N THR A 58 11.33 7.32 2.21
CA THR A 58 10.18 6.41 2.23
C THR A 58 10.46 5.20 3.12
N HIS A 59 9.40 4.55 3.58
CA HIS A 59 9.49 3.22 4.18
C HIS A 59 9.60 2.14 3.10
N ALA A 60 10.15 0.98 3.49
CA ALA A 60 10.03 -0.23 2.71
C ALA A 60 8.58 -0.75 2.78
N CYS A 61 8.11 -1.36 1.72
CA CYS A 61 6.69 -1.60 1.53
C CYS A 61 6.47 -2.89 0.74
N LEU A 62 5.74 -3.84 1.32
CA LEU A 62 5.29 -5.04 0.62
C LEU A 62 3.91 -4.79 0.04
N ILE A 63 3.77 -4.92 -1.28
CA ILE A 63 2.57 -4.53 -2.02
C ILE A 63 1.94 -5.75 -2.67
N SER A 64 0.62 -5.77 -2.72
CA SER A 64 -0.16 -6.74 -3.51
C SER A 64 -1.05 -5.96 -4.47
N ARG A 65 -0.90 -6.21 -5.78
CA ARG A 65 -1.60 -5.48 -6.85
C ARG A 65 -2.02 -6.41 -7.99
N PRO A 66 -3.06 -6.03 -8.78
CA PRO A 66 -3.31 -6.69 -10.06
C PRO A 66 -2.08 -6.65 -10.96
N CYS A 67 -1.87 -7.70 -11.75
CA CYS A 67 -0.77 -7.76 -12.71
C CYS A 67 -0.73 -6.58 -13.70
N TRP A 68 -1.90 -6.06 -14.10
CA TRP A 68 -2.05 -5.00 -15.10
C TRP A 68 -1.90 -3.57 -14.55
N MET A 69 -1.90 -3.39 -13.23
CA MET A 69 -1.84 -2.06 -12.59
C MET A 69 -0.39 -1.67 -12.26
N TRP A 70 -0.01 -0.42 -12.49
CA TRP A 70 1.27 0.13 -12.01
C TRP A 70 1.11 0.77 -10.62
N GLY A 71 2.12 0.61 -9.77
CA GLY A 71 2.12 1.18 -8.42
C GLY A 71 1.15 0.47 -7.46
N ARG A 72 0.80 1.14 -6.36
CA ARG A 72 0.06 0.56 -5.25
C ARG A 72 -1.21 1.37 -4.96
N ARG A 73 -2.35 0.70 -4.75
CA ARG A 73 -3.59 1.35 -4.29
C ARG A 73 -3.57 1.63 -2.77
N TRP A 74 -2.91 0.78 -1.96
CA TRP A 74 -2.88 0.97 -0.50
C TRP A 74 -1.69 0.31 0.20
N GLY A 75 -0.89 1.08 0.97
CA GLY A 75 0.38 0.83 1.73
C GLY A 75 0.28 0.01 3.04
N GLN A 76 1.26 -0.83 3.38
CA GLN A 76 1.47 -1.60 4.61
C GLN A 76 2.97 -1.51 4.89
#